data_AF-A0A4P7Y0L8-F1
#
_entry.id   AF-A0A4P7Y0L8-F1
#
_cell.length_a   1.000
_cell.length_b   1.000
_cell.length_c   1.000
_cell.angle_alpha   90.00
_cell.angle_beta   90.00
_cell.angle_gamma   90.00
#
_symmetry.space_group_name_H-M   'P 1'
#
loop_
_entity.id
_entity.type
_entity.pdbx_description
1 polymer ?
#
loop_
_entity_poly.entity_id
_entity_poly.type
_entity_poly.pdbx_seq_one_letter_code
_entity_poly.pdbx_strand_id
1 'polypeptide(L)'
;MSDFKTEDRYIVIKRSDLKKVPIAYRSALVDPMLSLLSHLPRRQYVVIESGWPEYHLVWAMLKHRLAGKPVPDFDLWRHADELQQRLTAADERADLLERDAARYRWLRDPENRDGLEPEDLLIVGIAEGEDIVWLEQMDKAIDANLESLKPTEGGGDGL
;
A
#
# COMPACT_ATOMS: atom_id res chain seq x y z
N MET A 1 22.21 -17.42 25.20
CA MET A 1 20.98 -17.15 24.44
C MET A 1 21.40 -16.91 23.01
N SER A 2 20.86 -17.66 22.04
CA SER A 2 21.19 -17.47 20.63
C SER A 2 20.53 -16.19 20.11
N ASP A 3 21.28 -15.34 19.43
CA ASP A 3 20.73 -14.17 18.75
C ASP A 3 19.68 -14.59 17.71
N PHE A 4 18.60 -13.83 17.62
CA PHE A 4 17.58 -14.01 16.59
C PHE A 4 18.21 -13.67 15.23
N LYS A 5 18.54 -14.69 14.43
CA LYS A 5 19.08 -14.52 13.08
C LYS A 5 18.08 -15.01 12.05
N THR A 6 17.80 -14.18 11.06
CA THR A 6 17.10 -14.57 9.85
C THR A 6 18.08 -15.26 8.92
N GLU A 7 17.73 -16.45 8.44
CA GLU A 7 18.59 -17.24 7.58
C GLU A 7 17.78 -17.75 6.39
N ASP A 8 18.35 -17.61 5.19
CA ASP A 8 17.74 -18.15 3.97
C ASP A 8 18.13 -19.62 3.78
N ARG A 9 17.48 -20.50 4.55
CA ARG A 9 17.81 -21.93 4.62
C ARG A 9 16.84 -22.83 3.87
N TYR A 10 15.67 -22.33 3.52
CA TYR A 10 14.56 -23.15 3.06
C TYR A 10 13.88 -22.49 1.87
N ILE A 11 13.67 -23.28 0.81
CA ILE A 11 12.78 -22.93 -0.28
C ILE A 11 11.41 -23.53 0.04
N VAL A 12 10.40 -22.68 0.15
CA VAL A 12 9.01 -23.09 0.33
C VAL A 12 8.30 -23.00 -1.02
N ILE A 13 7.82 -24.15 -1.51
CA ILE A 13 7.04 -24.21 -2.76
C ILE A 13 5.64 -24.69 -2.42
N LYS A 14 4.61 -23.88 -2.71
CA LYS A 14 3.22 -24.32 -2.58
C LYS A 14 2.97 -25.45 -3.58
N ARG A 15 2.28 -26.52 -3.14
CA ARG A 15 1.95 -27.66 -4.02
C ARG A 15 1.13 -27.25 -5.25
N SER A 16 0.33 -26.20 -5.15
CA SER A 16 -0.43 -25.63 -6.27
C SER A 16 0.48 -25.04 -7.35
N ASP A 17 1.60 -24.44 -6.97
CA ASP A 17 2.54 -23.81 -7.92
C ASP A 17 3.35 -24.84 -8.69
N LEU A 18 3.54 -26.05 -8.13
CA LEU A 18 4.12 -27.17 -8.86
C LEU A 18 3.28 -27.60 -10.09
N LYS A 19 2.01 -27.21 -10.17
CA LYS A 19 1.18 -27.44 -11.36
C LYS A 19 1.54 -26.52 -12.52
N LYS A 20 2.16 -25.36 -12.25
CA LYS A 20 2.58 -24.38 -13.26
C LYS A 20 3.93 -24.74 -13.89
N VAL A 21 4.68 -25.67 -13.28
CA VAL A 21 5.97 -26.14 -13.78
C VAL A 21 5.74 -27.03 -15.02
N PRO A 22 6.50 -26.85 -16.11
CA PRO A 22 6.35 -27.68 -17.30
C PRO A 22 6.53 -29.16 -16.99
N ILE A 23 5.73 -30.01 -17.65
CA ILE A 23 5.61 -31.45 -17.36
C ILE A 23 6.98 -32.15 -17.38
N ALA A 24 7.86 -31.77 -18.32
CA ALA A 24 9.20 -32.33 -18.46
C ALA A 24 10.08 -32.17 -17.21
N TYR A 25 9.91 -31.09 -16.45
CA TYR A 25 10.67 -30.84 -15.21
C TYR A 25 9.98 -31.39 -13.96
N ARG A 26 8.67 -31.63 -14.05
CA ARG A 26 7.86 -32.01 -12.89
C ARG A 26 8.19 -33.41 -12.39
N SER A 27 8.31 -34.40 -13.27
CA SER A 27 8.68 -35.77 -12.89
C SER A 27 10.12 -35.84 -12.36
N ALA A 28 11.04 -35.13 -13.02
CA ALA A 28 12.45 -35.08 -12.63
C ALA A 28 12.70 -34.41 -11.26
N LEU A 29 11.79 -33.54 -10.81
CA LEU A 29 11.90 -32.84 -9.53
C LEU A 29 11.06 -33.49 -8.43
N VAL A 30 9.79 -33.79 -8.70
CA VAL A 30 8.80 -34.15 -7.66
C VAL A 30 8.99 -35.58 -7.17
N ASP A 31 9.20 -36.53 -8.07
CA ASP A 31 9.29 -37.95 -7.70
C ASP A 31 10.53 -38.25 -6.84
N PRO A 32 11.73 -37.73 -7.17
CA PRO A 32 12.91 -37.88 -6.30
C PRO A 32 12.74 -37.19 -4.95
N MET A 33 12.13 -36.00 -4.91
CA MET A 33 11.87 -35.29 -3.65
C MET A 33 10.95 -36.08 -2.72
N LEU A 34 9.86 -36.66 -3.25
CA LEU A 34 8.94 -37.48 -2.46
C LEU A 34 9.62 -38.73 -1.88
N SER A 35 10.49 -39.38 -2.68
CA SER A 35 11.30 -40.52 -2.22
C SER A 35 12.27 -40.14 -1.11
N LEU A 36 12.90 -38.96 -1.18
CA LEU A 36 13.81 -38.47 -0.14
C LEU A 36 13.10 -38.20 1.20
N LEU A 37 11.82 -37.80 1.19
CA LEU A 37 11.10 -37.43 2.42
C LEU A 37 11.05 -38.54 3.47
N SER A 38 11.04 -39.82 3.07
CA SER A 38 11.04 -40.94 4.01
C SER A 38 12.36 -41.12 4.76
N HIS A 39 13.45 -40.54 4.24
CA HIS A 39 14.79 -40.63 4.83
C HIS A 39 15.18 -39.36 5.61
N LEU A 40 14.35 -38.32 5.58
CA LEU A 40 14.62 -37.04 6.22
C LEU A 40 13.90 -36.90 7.57
N PRO A 41 14.49 -36.18 8.53
CA PRO A 41 13.84 -35.93 9.81
C PRO A 41 12.58 -35.08 9.62
N ARG A 42 11.50 -35.46 10.29
CA ARG A 42 10.29 -34.65 10.35
C ARG A 42 10.54 -33.37 11.15
N ARG A 43 10.17 -32.24 10.57
CA ARG A 43 10.20 -30.93 11.23
C ARG A 43 8.82 -30.30 11.12
N GLN A 44 8.41 -29.63 12.19
CA GLN A 44 7.22 -28.78 12.19
C GLN A 44 7.65 -27.34 11.94
N TYR A 45 6.93 -26.65 11.08
CA TYR A 45 7.23 -25.28 10.68
C TYR A 45 5.92 -24.51 10.53
N VAL A 46 6.00 -23.22 10.83
CA VAL A 46 4.98 -22.23 10.48
C VAL A 46 5.52 -21.44 9.30
N VAL A 47 4.77 -21.38 8.21
CA VAL A 47 5.09 -20.55 7.04
C VAL A 47 4.23 -19.31 7.11
N ILE A 48 4.86 -18.14 7.02
CA ILE A 48 4.19 -16.84 7.06
C ILE A 48 4.51 -16.13 5.76
N GLU A 49 3.48 -15.77 4.99
CA GLU A 49 3.64 -15.04 3.73
C GLU A 49 3.88 -13.56 4.02
N SER A 50 4.81 -12.94 3.29
CA SER A 50 5.17 -11.52 3.47
C SER A 50 4.03 -10.55 3.12
N GLY A 51 3.12 -10.96 2.24
CA GLY A 51 1.93 -10.17 1.88
C GLY A 51 0.76 -10.32 2.85
N TRP A 52 0.91 -11.13 3.91
CA TRP A 52 -0.14 -11.26 4.92
C TRP A 52 -0.14 -10.04 5.84
N PRO A 53 -1.29 -9.38 6.13
CA PRO A 53 -1.32 -8.15 6.91
C PRO A 53 -0.62 -8.26 8.27
N GLU A 54 -0.76 -9.41 8.92
CA GLU A 54 -0.19 -9.69 10.23
C GLU A 54 1.27 -10.18 10.18
N TYR A 55 1.92 -10.17 9.02
CA TYR A 55 3.30 -10.65 8.87
C TYR A 55 4.24 -10.01 9.89
N HIS A 56 4.29 -8.68 9.94
CA HIS A 56 5.17 -7.94 10.85
C HIS A 56 4.85 -8.21 12.32
N LEU A 57 3.57 -8.32 12.64
CA LEU A 57 3.06 -8.62 13.96
C LEU A 57 3.56 -10.00 14.45
N VAL A 58 3.39 -11.04 13.64
CA VAL A 58 3.85 -12.39 14.00
C VAL A 58 5.37 -12.45 14.13
N TRP A 59 6.13 -11.75 13.29
CA TRP A 59 7.58 -11.64 13.44
C TRP A 59 8.00 -11.00 14.77
N ALA A 60 7.33 -9.94 15.19
CA ALA A 60 7.61 -9.28 16.46
C ALA A 60 7.30 -10.22 17.65
N MET A 61 6.20 -10.98 17.59
CA MET A 61 5.88 -11.99 18.60
C MET A 61 6.97 -13.07 18.70
N LEU A 62 7.44 -13.60 17.57
CA LEU A 62 8.49 -14.61 17.55
C LEU A 62 9.79 -14.09 18.19
N LYS A 63 10.15 -12.83 17.94
CA LYS A 63 11.28 -12.16 18.58
C LYS A 63 11.08 -12.02 20.10
N HIS A 64 9.91 -11.58 20.55
CA HIS A 64 9.58 -11.47 21.98
C HIS A 64 9.69 -12.82 22.68
N ARG A 65 9.11 -13.86 22.08
CA ARG A 65 9.12 -15.23 22.62
C ARG A 65 10.54 -15.79 22.68
N LEU A 66 11.37 -15.59 21.66
CA LEU A 66 12.77 -16.03 21.69
C LEU A 66 13.57 -15.29 22.76
N ALA A 67 13.28 -14.00 22.99
CA ALA A 67 13.88 -13.20 24.04
C ALA A 67 13.36 -13.53 25.45
N GLY A 68 12.43 -14.49 25.60
CA GLY A 68 11.80 -14.83 26.88
C GLY A 68 10.92 -13.72 27.46
N LYS A 69 10.53 -12.74 26.64
CA LYS A 69 9.66 -11.64 27.04
C LYS A 69 8.19 -12.08 26.95
N PRO A 70 7.30 -11.53 27.78
CA PRO A 70 5.88 -11.72 27.58
C PRO A 70 5.49 -11.25 26.18
N VAL A 71 4.64 -12.04 25.54
CA VAL A 71 4.01 -11.66 24.28
C VAL A 71 2.97 -10.59 24.63
N PRO A 72 3.06 -9.38 24.07
CA PRO A 72 2.08 -8.32 24.32
C PRO A 72 0.68 -8.70 23.85
N ASP A 73 -0.32 -7.99 24.35
CA ASP A 73 -1.71 -8.18 23.92
C ASP A 73 -1.82 -7.99 22.39
N PHE A 74 -2.34 -9.03 21.73
CA PHE A 74 -2.40 -9.12 20.28
C PHE A 74 -3.36 -8.10 19.69
N ASP A 75 -4.48 -7.84 20.36
CA ASP A 75 -5.47 -6.89 19.85
C ASP A 75 -4.95 -5.46 19.95
N LEU A 76 -4.22 -5.12 21.01
CA LEU A 76 -3.55 -3.82 21.13
C LEU A 76 -2.50 -3.61 20.03
N TRP A 77 -1.73 -4.65 19.70
CA TRP A 77 -0.73 -4.57 18.63
C TRP A 77 -1.35 -4.49 17.24
N ARG A 78 -2.45 -5.21 16.98
CA ARG A 78 -3.21 -5.06 15.75
C ARG A 78 -3.72 -3.62 15.59
N HIS A 79 -4.33 -3.06 16.64
CA HIS A 79 -4.81 -1.68 16.61
C HIS A 79 -3.69 -0.66 16.44
N ALA A 80 -2.53 -0.89 17.04
CA ALA A 80 -1.36 -0.03 16.85
C ALA A 80 -0.87 -0.06 15.40
N ASP A 81 -0.84 -1.24 14.75
CA ASP A 81 -0.45 -1.38 13.35
C ASP A 81 -1.46 -0.70 12.41
N GLU A 82 -2.76 -0.90 12.65
CA GLU A 82 -3.84 -0.22 11.92
C GLU A 82 -3.73 1.31 12.03
N LEU A 83 -3.48 1.82 13.24
CA LEU A 83 -3.28 3.26 13.46
C LEU A 83 -2.03 3.77 12.75
N GLN A 84 -0.93 3.00 12.76
CA GLN A 84 0.29 3.36 12.06
C GLN A 84 0.06 3.44 10.55
N GLN A 85 -0.62 2.44 9.96
CA GLN A 85 -0.96 2.44 8.54
C GLN A 85 -1.84 3.65 8.17
N ARG A 86 -2.84 3.97 9.01
CA ARG A 86 -3.70 5.14 8.82
C ARG A 86 -2.93 6.46 8.92
N LEU A 87 -1.99 6.55 9.85
CA LEU A 87 -1.15 7.73 10.01
C LEU A 87 -0.27 7.92 8.78
N THR A 88 0.40 6.86 8.31
CA THR A 88 1.21 6.91 7.09
C THR A 88 0.39 7.33 5.87
N ALA A 89 -0.80 6.76 5.68
CA ALA A 89 -1.69 7.16 4.59
C ALA A 89 -2.16 8.63 4.70
N ALA A 90 -2.36 9.13 5.93
CA ALA A 90 -2.71 10.52 6.16
C ALA A 90 -1.55 11.46 5.85
N ASP A 91 -0.32 11.11 6.25
CA ASP A 91 0.90 11.86 5.95
C ASP A 91 1.14 11.94 4.44
N GLU A 92 1.02 10.81 3.72
CA GLU A 92 1.13 10.78 2.26
C GLU A 92 0.08 11.68 1.58
N ARG A 93 -1.15 11.68 2.10
CA ARG A 93 -2.21 12.57 1.61
C ARG A 93 -1.89 14.04 1.88
N ALA A 94 -1.35 14.36 3.05
CA ALA A 94 -0.94 15.72 3.39
C ALA A 94 0.17 16.20 2.45
N ASP A 95 1.20 15.38 2.22
CA ASP A 95 2.28 15.66 1.27
C ASP A 95 1.75 15.96 -0.15
N LEU A 96 0.78 15.18 -0.62
CA LEU A 96 0.16 15.42 -1.93
C LEU A 96 -0.58 16.75 -1.96
N LEU A 97 -1.38 17.06 -0.93
CA LEU A 97 -2.11 18.32 -0.82
C LEU A 97 -1.16 19.52 -0.68
N GLU A 98 -0.04 19.38 0.02
CA GLU A 98 0.97 20.43 0.12
C GLU A 98 1.64 20.71 -1.23
N ARG A 99 2.02 19.67 -1.97
CA ARG A 99 2.53 19.82 -3.34
C ARG A 99 1.50 20.47 -4.26
N ASP A 100 0.24 20.08 -4.12
CA ASP A 100 -0.88 20.63 -4.88
C ASP A 100 -1.06 22.13 -4.59
N ALA A 101 -1.13 22.48 -3.31
CA ALA A 101 -1.26 23.86 -2.85
C ALA A 101 -0.05 24.72 -3.27
N ALA A 102 1.17 24.18 -3.21
CA ALA A 102 2.37 24.87 -3.68
C ALA A 102 2.31 25.18 -5.18
N ARG A 103 1.77 24.25 -5.99
CA ARG A 103 1.52 24.48 -7.43
C ARG A 103 0.51 25.58 -7.71
N TYR A 104 -0.39 25.92 -6.80
CA TYR A 104 -1.31 27.05 -6.99
C TYR A 104 -0.89 28.32 -6.24
N ARG A 105 0.10 28.23 -5.34
CA ARG A 105 0.59 29.36 -4.57
C ARG A 105 1.31 30.38 -5.46
N TRP A 106 2.01 29.96 -6.52
CA TRP A 106 2.66 30.89 -7.47
C TRP A 106 1.67 31.82 -8.20
N LEU A 107 0.43 31.37 -8.44
CA LEU A 107 -0.65 32.18 -9.05
C LEU A 107 -1.16 33.29 -8.11
N ARG A 108 -1.00 33.11 -6.81
CA ARG A 108 -1.53 34.01 -5.77
C ARG A 108 -0.45 34.87 -5.10
N ASP A 109 0.82 34.62 -5.36
CA ASP A 109 1.93 35.40 -4.82
C ASP A 109 2.01 36.78 -5.50
N PRO A 110 1.83 37.90 -4.78
CA PRO A 110 1.93 39.25 -5.34
C PRO A 110 3.34 39.60 -5.83
N GLU A 111 4.38 39.03 -5.24
CA GLU A 111 5.78 39.30 -5.60
C GLU A 111 6.14 38.65 -6.95
N ASN A 112 5.44 37.57 -7.34
CA ASN A 112 5.52 37.01 -8.70
C ASN A 112 4.77 37.86 -9.74
N ARG A 113 4.12 38.96 -9.34
CA ARG A 113 3.45 39.92 -10.22
C ARG A 113 4.26 41.20 -10.43
N ASP A 114 5.42 41.32 -9.78
CA ASP A 114 6.30 42.46 -9.97
C ASP A 114 6.87 42.47 -11.39
N GLY A 115 6.62 43.57 -12.11
CA GLY A 115 7.01 43.75 -13.52
C GLY A 115 5.98 43.28 -14.55
N LEU A 116 4.80 42.82 -14.13
CA LEU A 116 3.64 42.61 -15.00
C LEU A 116 2.79 43.87 -15.01
N GLU A 117 2.52 44.45 -16.18
CA GLU A 117 1.59 45.56 -16.31
C GLU A 117 0.15 45.07 -16.02
N PRO A 118 -0.81 45.95 -15.67
CA PRO A 118 -2.22 45.56 -15.45
C PRO A 118 -2.83 44.74 -16.60
N GLU A 119 -2.28 44.92 -17.81
CA GLU A 119 -2.64 44.23 -19.05
C GLU A 119 -2.11 42.77 -19.09
N ASP A 120 -0.98 42.50 -18.43
CA ASP A 120 -0.34 41.18 -18.34
C ASP A 120 -0.94 40.30 -17.22
N LEU A 121 -1.63 40.91 -16.26
CA LEU A 121 -2.44 40.21 -15.25
C LEU A 121 -3.75 39.64 -15.84
N LEU A 122 -4.13 40.11 -17.03
CA LEU A 122 -5.27 39.63 -17.79
C LEU A 122 -4.78 38.53 -18.75
N ILE A 123 -4.84 37.26 -18.32
CA ILE A 123 -4.63 36.13 -19.24
C ILE A 123 -5.85 36.07 -20.19
N VAL A 124 -5.81 36.82 -21.29
CA VAL A 124 -6.76 36.68 -22.40
C VAL A 124 -6.21 35.61 -23.32
N GLY A 125 -6.51 34.36 -23.02
CA GLY A 125 -6.47 33.30 -24.03
C GLY A 125 -7.67 33.49 -24.96
N ILE A 126 -7.44 33.49 -26.28
CA ILE A 126 -8.52 33.20 -27.23
C ILE A 126 -8.80 31.71 -27.07
N ALA A 127 -9.70 31.38 -26.15
CA ALA A 127 -10.31 30.08 -26.08
C ALA A 127 -11.43 30.07 -27.12
N GLU A 128 -11.31 29.23 -28.16
CA GLU A 128 -12.46 28.92 -29.00
C GLU A 128 -13.56 28.34 -28.11
N GLY A 129 -14.84 28.57 -28.41
CA GLY A 129 -15.96 28.39 -27.46
C GLY A 129 -16.12 27.00 -26.82
N GLU A 130 -15.32 26.01 -27.21
CA GLU A 130 -15.21 24.68 -26.59
C GLU A 130 -14.24 24.63 -25.37
N ASP A 131 -13.32 25.60 -25.24
CA ASP A 131 -12.28 25.65 -24.18
C ASP A 131 -12.64 26.57 -22.99
N ILE A 132 -13.78 27.25 -23.04
CA ILE A 132 -14.26 28.13 -21.95
C ILE A 132 -15.20 27.35 -21.04
N VAL A 133 -14.72 26.98 -19.86
CA VAL A 133 -15.58 26.47 -18.78
C VAL A 133 -16.11 27.65 -17.99
N TRP A 134 -17.42 27.89 -18.05
CA TRP A 134 -18.07 28.93 -17.25
C TRP A 134 -18.03 28.57 -15.75
N LEU A 135 -18.00 29.56 -14.86
CA LEU A 135 -17.86 29.34 -13.40
C LEU A 135 -18.83 28.26 -12.87
N GLU A 136 -20.09 28.28 -13.28
CA GLU A 136 -21.07 27.26 -12.87
C GLU A 136 -20.77 25.85 -13.41
N GLN A 137 -20.17 25.74 -14.60
CA GLN A 137 -19.75 24.46 -15.17
C GLN A 137 -18.50 23.95 -14.48
N MET A 138 -17.60 24.85 -14.09
CA MET A 138 -16.38 24.54 -13.33
C MET A 138 -16.75 24.04 -11.93
N ASP A 139 -17.65 24.76 -11.24
CA ASP A 139 -18.16 24.35 -9.93
C ASP A 139 -18.84 22.98 -10.01
N LYS A 140 -19.71 22.74 -11.01
CA LYS A 140 -20.33 21.43 -11.24
C LYS A 140 -19.31 20.32 -11.51
N ALA A 141 -18.24 20.62 -12.25
CA ALA A 141 -17.19 19.64 -12.55
C ALA A 141 -16.34 19.33 -11.32
N ILE A 142 -16.06 20.33 -10.48
CA ILE A 142 -15.37 20.16 -9.19
C ILE A 142 -16.22 19.32 -8.25
N ASP A 143 -17.51 19.64 -8.12
CA ASP A 143 -18.45 18.91 -7.28
C ASP A 143 -18.60 17.45 -7.74
N ALA A 144 -18.74 17.21 -9.05
CA ALA A 144 -18.82 15.87 -9.61
C ALA A 144 -17.54 15.05 -9.35
N ASN A 145 -16.37 15.68 -9.45
CA ASN A 145 -15.10 15.03 -9.11
C ASN A 145 -15.01 14.70 -7.61
N LEU A 146 -15.37 15.65 -6.74
CA LEU A 146 -15.40 15.44 -5.29
C LEU A 146 -16.37 14.31 -4.90
N GLU A 147 -17.54 14.22 -5.55
CA GLU A 147 -18.52 13.15 -5.38
C GLU A 147 -17.95 11.79 -5.82
N SER A 148 -17.24 11.74 -6.95
CA SER A 148 -16.61 10.52 -7.47
C SER A 148 -15.45 9.99 -6.62
N LEU A 149 -14.85 10.86 -5.81
CA LEU A 149 -13.76 10.56 -4.88
C LEU A 149 -14.26 10.16 -3.48
N LYS A 150 -15.56 10.30 -3.20
CA LYS A 150 -16.13 9.72 -1.99
C LYS A 150 -16.05 8.20 -2.12
N PRO A 151 -15.44 7.48 -1.16
CA PRO A 151 -15.47 6.03 -1.19
C PRO A 151 -16.94 5.61 -1.18
N THR A 152 -17.33 4.73 -2.11
CA THR A 152 -18.64 4.09 -2.09
C THR A 152 -18.80 3.47 -0.71
N GLU A 153 -19.60 4.11 0.16
CA GLU A 153 -20.06 3.49 1.38
C GLU A 153 -20.70 2.17 0.95
N GLY A 154 -20.04 1.08 1.35
CA GLY A 154 -20.49 -0.25 1.04
C GLY A 154 -21.94 -0.37 1.45
N GLY A 155 -22.77 -0.80 0.50
CA GLY A 155 -24.09 -1.34 0.80
C GLY A 155 -23.93 -2.52 1.76
N GLY A 156 -23.93 -2.21 3.05
CA GLY A 156 -24.31 -3.10 4.13
C GLY A 156 -25.68 -2.64 4.60
N ASP A 157 -26.74 -3.28 4.10
CA ASP A 157 -27.58 -4.13 4.95
C ASP A 157 -28.85 -4.58 4.21
N GLY A 158 -29.19 -5.85 4.41
CA GLY A 158 -30.58 -6.21 4.67
C GLY A 158 -31.20 -7.29 3.81
N LEU A 159 -31.07 -8.53 4.29
CA LEU A 159 -31.92 -9.74 4.12
C LEU A 159 -31.51 -10.76 3.05
#